data_AF-A0A370V6J0-F1
#
_entry.id   AF-A0A370V6J0-F1
#
_cell.length_a   1.000
_cell.length_b   1.000
_cell.length_c   1.000
_cell.angle_alpha   90.00
_cell.angle_beta   90.00
_cell.angle_gamma   90.00
#
_symmetry.space_group_name_H-M   'P 1'
#
loop_
_entity.id
_entity.type
_entity.pdbx_description
1 polymer ?
#
loop_
_entity_poly.entity_id
_entity_poly.type
_entity_poly.pdbx_seq_one_letter_code
_entity_poly.pdbx_strand_id
1 'polypeptide(L)' 'MMSVLSVVSQTHLVAIAPRWLAEEFAESLELQILPLPLKQNSRTCYLSWHEAAGRDKGHQWMEEQLVSICKR' A
#
# COMPACT_ATOMS: atom_id res chain seq x y z
N MET A 1 18.09 5.35 0.68
CA MET A 1 17.28 4.12 0.81
C MET A 1 16.90 3.66 -0.60
N MET A 2 17.27 2.45 -1.00
CA MET A 2 16.90 1.95 -2.34
C MET A 2 15.46 1.41 -2.30
N SER A 3 14.55 2.09 -2.98
CA SER A 3 13.17 1.66 -3.23
C SER A 3 12.93 1.51 -4.73
N VAL A 4 11.90 0.77 -5.13
CA VAL A 4 11.51 0.65 -6.55
C VAL A 4 11.28 2.04 -7.18
N LEU A 5 10.64 2.96 -6.44
CA LEU A 5 10.40 4.32 -6.91
C LEU A 5 11.70 5.12 -7.12
N SER A 6 12.70 4.92 -6.27
CA SER A 6 14.02 5.55 -6.42
C SER A 6 14.81 5.01 -7.62
N VAL A 7 14.60 3.75 -8.00
CA VAL A 7 15.19 3.18 -9.23
C VAL A 7 14.51 3.76 -10.46
N VAL A 8 13.18 3.87 -10.46
CA VAL A 8 12.41 4.47 -11.56
C VAL A 8 12.83 5.93 -11.79
N SER A 9 13.06 6.72 -10.74
CA SER A 9 13.45 8.13 -10.88
C SER A 9 14.83 8.36 -11.52
N GLN A 10 15.70 7.34 -11.54
CA GLN A 10 17.07 7.42 -12.05
C GLN A 10 17.30 6.61 -13.32
N THR A 11 16.24 6.01 -13.87
CA THR A 11 16.33 5.11 -15.02
C THR A 11 15.15 5.33 -15.98
N HIS A 12 15.12 4.57 -17.06
CA HIS A 12 13.98 4.53 -18.00
C HIS A 12 13.02 3.37 -17.72
N LEU A 13 13.12 2.75 -16.54
CA LEU A 13 12.25 1.64 -16.15
C LEU A 13 10.88 2.17 -15.70
N VAL A 14 9.89 1.28 -15.71
CA VAL A 14 8.55 1.54 -15.19
C VAL A 14 8.18 0.52 -14.13
N ALA A 15 7.35 0.90 -13.18
CA ALA A 15 6.87 0.01 -12.13
C ALA A 15 5.37 0.18 -11.90
N ILE A 16 4.73 -0.90 -11.44
CA ILE A 16 3.37 -0.87 -10.91
C ILE A 16 3.48 -0.72 -9.39
N ALA A 17 2.87 0.33 -8.84
CA ALA A 17 2.86 0.61 -7.41
C ALA A 17 1.44 0.96 -6.93
N PRO A 18 1.14 0.80 -5.63
CA PRO A 18 -0.06 1.37 -5.03
C PRO A 18 -0.14 2.87 -5.30
N ARG A 19 -1.32 3.35 -5.68
CA ARG A 19 -1.55 4.76 -6.02
C ARG A 19 -1.08 5.72 -4.94
N TRP A 20 -1.45 5.45 -3.68
CA TRP A 20 -1.09 6.30 -2.55
C TRP A 20 0.43 6.45 -2.39
N LEU A 21 1.18 5.38 -2.65
CA LEU A 21 2.63 5.36 -2.53
C LEU A 21 3.27 6.15 -3.68
N ALA A 22 2.74 6.00 -4.90
CA ALA A 22 3.20 6.79 -6.03
C ALA A 22 2.92 8.29 -5.83
N GLU A 23 1.75 8.65 -5.31
CA GLU A 23 1.36 10.04 -5.03
C GLU A 23 2.21 10.68 -3.93
N GLU A 24 2.56 9.95 -2.87
CA GLU A 24 3.42 10.43 -1.78
C GLU A 24 4.82 10.86 -2.27
N PHE A 25 5.38 10.16 -3.25
CA PHE A 25 6.74 10.38 -3.73
C PHE A 25 6.83 11.02 -5.12
N ALA A 26 5.69 11.31 -5.77
CA ALA A 26 5.68 11.81 -7.15
C ALA A 26 6.50 13.10 -7.31
N GLU A 27 6.30 14.06 -6.41
CA GLU A 27 6.99 15.35 -6.47
C GLU A 27 8.47 15.23 -6.09
N SER A 28 8.78 14.55 -4.98
CA SER A 28 10.15 14.45 -4.47
C SER A 28 11.09 13.61 -5.34
N LEU A 29 10.55 12.68 -6.12
CA LEU A 29 11.31 11.82 -7.03
C LEU A 29 11.07 12.15 -8.51
N GLU A 30 10.37 13.24 -8.82
CA GLU A 30 10.03 13.66 -10.18
C GLU A 30 9.39 12.53 -11.02
N LEU A 31 8.49 11.75 -10.41
CA LEU A 31 7.87 10.59 -11.05
C LEU A 31 6.59 10.98 -11.79
N GLN A 32 6.44 10.43 -12.99
CA GLN A 32 5.18 10.49 -13.72
C GLN A 32 4.27 9.31 -13.37
N ILE A 33 3.04 9.60 -12.93
CA ILE A 33 2.01 8.59 -12.69
C ILE A 33 1.20 8.38 -13.98
N LEU A 34 1.15 7.13 -14.44
CA LEU A 34 0.39 6.72 -15.62
C LEU A 34 -0.80 5.83 -15.22
N PRO A 35 -1.92 5.85 -15.97
CA PRO A 35 -3.02 4.92 -15.73
C PRO A 35 -2.59 3.49 -16.03
N LEU A 36 -3.01 2.56 -15.18
CA LEU A 36 -2.80 1.12 -15.40
C LEU A 36 -3.61 0.66 -16.64
N PRO A 37 -3.01 -0.12 -17.55
CA PRO A 37 -3.73 -0.67 -18.71
C PRO A 37 -4.67 -1.84 -18.34
N LEU A 38 -4.82 -2.14 -17.06
CA LEU A 38 -5.63 -3.25 -16.53
C LEU A 38 -7.01 -2.76 -16.11
N LYS A 39 -8.06 -3.49 -16.49
CA LYS A 39 -9.45 -3.20 -16.09
C LYS A 39 -9.65 -3.18 -14.57
N GLN A 40 -8.96 -4.09 -13.87
CA GLN A 40 -8.98 -4.13 -12.41
C GLN A 40 -7.70 -3.48 -11.86
N ASN A 41 -7.84 -2.27 -11.32
CA ASN A 41 -6.74 -1.46 -10.80
C ASN A 41 -6.80 -1.27 -9.27
N SER A 42 -7.62 -2.08 -8.59
CA SER A 42 -7.73 -2.14 -7.13
C SER A 42 -7.51 -3.57 -6.62
N ARG A 43 -7.01 -3.67 -5.38
CA ARG A 43 -6.80 -4.93 -4.66
C ARG A 43 -7.26 -4.75 -3.21
N THR A 44 -7.98 -5.74 -2.70
CA THR A 44 -8.40 -5.78 -1.30
C THR A 44 -7.18 -6.05 -0.42
N CYS A 45 -6.99 -5.23 0.62
CA CYS A 45 -6.06 -5.51 1.70
C CYS A 45 -6.82 -6.29 2.78
N TYR A 46 -6.27 -7.41 3.24
CA TYR A 46 -6.87 -8.23 4.28
C TYR A 46 -6.08 -8.10 5.57
N LEU A 47 -6.80 -7.94 6.68
CA LEU A 47 -6.25 -8.15 8.01
C LEU A 47 -6.50 -9.62 8.37
N SER A 48 -5.43 -10.36 8.61
CA SER A 48 -5.50 -11.81 8.85
C SER A 48 -4.75 -12.17 10.13
N TRP A 49 -5.32 -13.10 10.89
CA TRP A 49 -4.72 -13.64 12.10
C TRP A 49 -5.10 -15.11 12.29
N HIS A 50 -4.37 -15.80 13.16
CA HIS A 50 -4.70 -17.16 13.55
C HIS A 50 -5.88 -17.16 14.55
N GLU A 51 -6.80 -18.12 14.44
CA GLU A 51 -8.03 -18.19 15.26
C GLU A 51 -7.75 -18.08 16.77
N ALA A 52 -6.68 -18.74 17.24
CA ALA A 52 -6.26 -18.71 18.64
C ALA A 52 -5.99 -17.29 19.19
N ALA A 53 -5.60 -16.34 18.33
CA ALA A 53 -5.36 -14.95 18.73
C ALA A 53 -6.65 -14.14 18.92
N GLY A 54 -7.78 -14.57 18.32
CA GLY A 54 -9.04 -13.81 18.32
C GLY A 54 -9.71 -13.68 19.69
N ARG A 55 -9.28 -14.44 20.71
CA ARG A 55 -9.78 -14.34 22.09
C ARG A 55 -8.92 -13.46 22.98
N ASP A 56 -7.74 -13.06 22.51
CA ASP A 56 -6.88 -12.16 23.27
C ASP A 56 -7.43 -10.73 23.23
N LYS A 57 -7.54 -10.10 24.40
CA LYS A 57 -8.11 -8.74 24.49
C LYS A 57 -7.22 -7.68 23.84
N GLY A 58 -5.90 -7.86 23.89
CA GLY A 58 -4.95 -6.97 23.22
C GLY A 58 -5.09 -7.06 21.70
N HIS A 59 -5.25 -8.28 21.19
CA HIS A 59 -5.51 -8.52 19.78
C HIS A 59 -6.83 -7.89 19.31
N GLN A 60 -7.92 -8.09 20.05
CA GLN A 60 -9.22 -7.48 19.75
C GLN A 60 -9.16 -5.96 19.72
N TRP A 61 -8.50 -5.35 20.71
CA TRP A 61 -8.30 -3.90 20.72
C TRP A 61 -7.52 -3.42 19.48
N MET A 62 -6.43 -4.11 19.12
CA MET A 62 -5.63 -3.75 17.94
C MET A 62 -6.42 -3.93 16.64
N GLU A 63 -7.20 -5.00 16.52
CA GLU A 63 -8.11 -5.24 15.40
C GLU A 63 -9.08 -4.06 15.26
N GLU A 64 -9.74 -3.64 16.35
CA GLU A 64 -10.66 -2.50 16.34
C GLU A 64 -9.97 -1.21 15.88
N GLN A 65 -8.74 -0.95 16.34
CA GLN A 65 -7.96 0.22 15.90
C GLN A 65 -7.65 0.16 14.41
N LEU A 66 -7.11 -0.95 13.93
CA LEU A 66 -6.74 -1.12 12.52
C LEU A 66 -7.95 -1.04 11.60
N VAL A 67 -9.06 -1.68 11.98
CA VAL A 67 -10.33 -1.61 11.24
C VAL A 67 -10.86 -0.19 11.22
N SER A 68 -10.79 0.56 12.33
CA SER A 68 -11.21 1.96 12.36
C SER A 68 -10.37 2.86 11.45
N ILE A 69 -9.05 2.65 11.42
CA ILE A 69 -8.11 3.46 10.61
C ILE A 69 -8.22 3.12 9.13
N CYS A 70 -8.41 1.84 8.79
CA CYS A 70 -8.39 1.34 7.42
C CYS A 70 -9.77 1.32 6.74
N LYS A 71 -10.86 1.71 7.43
CA LYS A 71 -12.18 1.98 6.83
C LYS A 71 -12.10 3.24 5.96
N ARG A 72 -11.64 3.09 4.73
CA ARG A 72 -11.72 4.09 3.66
C ARG A 72 -12.63 3.60 2.55
#